data_AF-Q2J6D8-F1
#
_entry.id   AF-Q2J6D8-F1
#
_cell.length_a   1.000
_cell.length_b   1.000
_cell.length_c   1.000
_cell.angle_alpha   90.00
_cell.angle_beta   90.00
_cell.angle_gamma   90.00
#
_symmetry.space_group_name_H-M   'P 1'
#
loop_
_entity.id
_entity.type
_entity.pdbx_description
1 polymer ?
#
loop_
_entity_poly.entity_id
_entity_poly.type
_entity_poly.pdbx_seq_one_letter_code
_entity_poly.pdbx_strand_id
1 'polypeptide(L)' 'MSAVSFTDKVRNKMQELRGRTKEQAGKATENRDLQAEGRGERGVADLKNAGEKAKEAFRH' A
#
# COMPACT_ATOMS: atom_id res chain seq x y z
N MET A 1 -0.11 -18.52 -18.06
CA MET A 1 0.72 -17.85 -17.03
C MET A 1 0.46 -16.36 -17.17
N SER A 2 -0.45 -15.84 -16.35
CA SER A 2 -1.31 -14.72 -16.72
C SER A 2 -0.67 -13.35 -16.49
N ALA A 3 -0.71 -12.47 -17.49
CA ALA A 3 -0.26 -11.07 -17.43
C ALA A 3 -0.85 -10.28 -16.24
N VAL A 4 -2.02 -10.71 -15.75
CA VAL A 4 -2.64 -10.22 -14.50
C VAL A 4 -1.69 -10.26 -13.31
N SER A 5 -0.99 -11.36 -13.03
CA SER A 5 -0.14 -11.44 -11.83
C SER A 5 1.10 -10.54 -11.89
N PHE A 6 1.59 -10.24 -13.10
CA PHE A 6 2.72 -9.32 -13.26
C PHE A 6 2.24 -7.87 -13.07
N THR A 7 1.12 -7.51 -13.69
CA THR A 7 0.50 -6.19 -13.53
C THR A 7 0.06 -5.93 -12.09
N ASP A 8 -0.46 -6.93 -11.38
CA ASP A 8 -0.90 -6.81 -9.99
C ASP A 8 0.28 -6.56 -9.05
N LYS A 9 1.37 -7.35 -9.20
CA LYS A 9 2.61 -7.11 -8.44
C LYS A 9 3.20 -5.73 -8.71
N VAL A 10 3.21 -5.29 -9.98
CA VAL A 10 3.68 -3.95 -10.35
C VAL A 10 2.80 -2.86 -9.76
N ARG A 11 1.48 -3.00 -9.81
CA ARG A 11 0.52 -2.06 -9.23
C ARG A 11 0.67 -1.96 -7.72
N ASN A 12 0.85 -3.08 -7.03
CA ASN A 12 1.05 -3.10 -5.58
C ASN A 12 2.36 -2.39 -5.19
N LYS A 13 3.44 -2.67 -5.93
CA LYS A 13 4.73 -1.99 -5.75
C LYS A 13 4.65 -0.50 -6.06
N MET A 14 3.90 -0.12 -7.09
CA MET A 14 3.66 1.29 -7.43
C MET A 14 2.85 2.01 -6.36
N GLN A 15 1.82 1.39 -5.78
CA GLN A 15 1.07 1.97 -4.67
C GLN A 15 1.95 2.17 -3.44
N GLU A 16 2.75 1.16 -3.08
CA GLU A 16 3.69 1.27 -1.97
C GLU A 16 4.70 2.42 -2.20
N LEU A 17 5.23 2.52 -3.43
CA LEU A 17 6.17 3.55 -3.82
C LEU A 17 5.51 4.94 -3.82
N ARG A 18 4.28 5.08 -4.32
CA ARG A 18 3.50 6.33 -4.23
C ARG A 18 3.28 6.77 -2.79
N GLY A 19 2.89 5.85 -1.92
CA GLY A 19 2.70 6.11 -0.50
C GLY A 19 3.99 6.58 0.17
N ARG A 20 5.13 5.91 -0.12
CA ARG A 20 6.45 6.36 0.35
C ARG A 20 6.81 7.74 -0.16
N THR A 21 6.55 8.01 -1.43
CA THR A 21 6.83 9.30 -2.06
C THR A 21 6.00 10.41 -1.44
N LYS A 22 4.68 10.22 -1.23
CA LYS A 22 3.84 11.20 -0.52
C LYS A 22 4.34 11.45 0.90
N GLU A 23 4.74 10.39 1.60
CA GLU A 23 5.21 10.51 2.98
C GLU A 23 6.57 11.25 3.07
N GLN A 24 7.49 11.01 2.13
CA GLN A 24 8.74 11.74 2.04
C GLN A 24 8.55 13.17 1.54
N ALA A 25 7.71 13.38 0.53
CA ALA A 25 7.38 14.71 0.04
C ALA A 25 6.72 15.56 1.12
N GLY A 26 5.78 14.99 1.88
CA GLY A 26 5.16 15.63 3.04
C GLY A 26 6.15 15.94 4.16
N LYS A 27 7.12 15.05 4.42
CA LYS A 27 8.23 15.35 5.36
C LYS A 27 9.12 16.49 4.87
N ALA A 28 9.48 16.49 3.58
CA ALA A 28 10.38 17.47 3.00
C ALA A 28 9.74 18.87 2.85
N THR A 29 8.42 18.92 2.67
CA THR A 29 7.64 20.16 2.53
C THR A 29 6.93 20.59 3.81
N GLU A 30 7.16 19.89 4.92
CA GLU A 30 6.41 20.04 6.19
C GLU A 30 4.88 19.97 6.04
N ASN A 31 4.40 19.35 4.96
CA ASN A 31 3.00 19.20 4.66
C ASN A 31 2.43 17.97 5.40
N ARG A 32 1.67 18.24 6.47
CA ARG A 32 1.05 17.24 7.33
C ARG A 32 0.01 16.39 6.60
N ASP A 33 -0.70 16.96 5.63
CA ASP A 33 -1.71 16.24 4.84
C ASP A 33 -1.06 15.16 3.97
N LEU A 34 0.02 15.49 3.25
CA LEU A 34 0.76 14.51 2.43
C LEU A 34 1.37 13.39 3.27
N GLN A 35 1.85 13.71 4.49
CA GLN A 35 2.36 12.71 5.42
C GLN A 35 1.24 11.82 5.97
N ALA A 36 0.08 12.39 6.29
CA ALA A 36 -1.08 11.66 6.78
C ALA A 36 -1.66 10.74 5.71
N GLU A 37 -1.78 11.21 4.46
CA GLU A 37 -2.19 10.39 3.31
C GLU A 37 -1.26 9.20 3.11
N GLY A 38 0.05 9.43 3.05
CA GLY A 38 1.04 8.36 2.85
C GLY A 38 0.99 7.29 3.96
N ARG A 39 0.76 7.70 5.21
CA ARG A 39 0.58 6.76 6.34
C ARG A 39 -0.76 6.03 6.29
N GLY A 40 -1.85 6.72 5.94
CA GLY A 40 -3.18 6.15 5.81
C GLY A 40 -3.25 5.08 4.72
N GLU A 41 -2.67 5.37 3.54
CA GLU A 41 -2.61 4.42 2.42
C GLU A 41 -1.84 3.14 2.80
N ARG A 42 -0.74 3.24 3.58
CA ARG A 42 -0.03 2.07 4.10
C ARG A 42 -0.86 1.28 5.11
N GLY A 43 -1.47 1.96 6.08
CA GLY A 43 -2.25 1.30 7.12
C GLY A 43 -3.43 0.51 6.56
N VAL A 44 -4.13 1.05 5.55
CA VAL A 44 -5.22 0.36 4.85
C VAL A 44 -4.69 -0.84 4.06
N ALA A 45 -3.54 -0.70 3.39
CA ALA A 45 -2.93 -1.80 2.64
C ALA A 45 -2.50 -2.96 3.56
N ASP A 46 -1.86 -2.66 4.70
CA ASP A 46 -1.48 -3.65 5.71
C ASP A 46 -2.72 -4.35 6.30
N LEU A 47 -3.76 -3.60 6.65
CA LEU A 47 -5.03 -4.16 7.14
C LEU A 47 -5.67 -5.11 6.13
N LYS A 48 -5.68 -4.71 4.85
CA LYS A 48 -6.26 -5.52 3.77
C LYS A 48 -5.48 -6.81 3.57
N ASN A 49 -4.14 -6.73 3.51
CA ASN A 49 -3.27 -7.90 3.42
C ASN A 49 -3.42 -8.84 4.63
N ALA A 50 -3.49 -8.28 5.85
CA ALA A 50 -3.70 -9.06 7.06
C ALA A 50 -5.06 -9.77 7.06
N GLY A 51 -6.12 -9.07 6.62
CA GLY A 51 -7.46 -9.63 6.47
C GLY A 51 -7.52 -10.73 5.41
N GLU A 52 -6.88 -10.55 4.26
CA GLU A 52 -6.82 -11.59 3.22
C GLU A 52 -6.04 -12.83 3.69
N LYS A 53 -4.89 -12.65 4.35
CA LYS A 53 -4.15 -13.76 4.96
C LYS A 53 -4.97 -14.50 6.02
N ALA A 54 -5.67 -13.78 6.89
CA ALA A 54 -6.56 -14.38 7.87
C ALA A 54 -7.67 -15.19 7.19
N LYS A 55 -8.34 -14.61 6.19
CA LYS A 55 -9.40 -15.27 5.43
C LYS A 55 -8.90 -16.52 4.69
N GLU A 56 -7.69 -16.48 4.14
CA GLU A 56 -7.06 -17.63 3.50
C GLU A 56 -6.76 -18.75 4.51
N ALA A 57 -6.28 -18.40 5.70
CA ALA A 57 -6.05 -19.35 6.80
C ALA A 57 -7.36 -19.96 7.36
N PHE A 58 -8.45 -19.18 7.41
CA PHE A 58 -9.78 -19.66 7.83
C PHE A 58 -10.51 -20.46 6.74
N ARG A 59 -10.09 -20.36 5.48
CA ARG A 59 -10.66 -21.10 4.35
C ARG A 59 -9.86 -22.38 4.05
N HIS A 60 -9.01 -22.81 4.97
CA HIS A 60 -8.28 -24.08 4.86
C HIS A 60 -9.16 -25.28 5.23
#